data_AF-A0A7C7SSK6-F1
#
_entry.id   AF-A0A7C7SSK6-F1
#
_cell.length_a   1.000
_cell.length_b   1.000
_cell.length_c   1.000
_cell.angle_alpha   90.00
_cell.angle_beta   90.00
_cell.angle_gamma   90.00
#
_symmetry.space_group_name_H-M   'P 1'
#
loop_
_entity.id
_entity.type
_entity.pdbx_description
1 polymer ?
#
loop_
_entity_poly.entity_id
_entity_poly.type
_entity_poly.pdbx_seq_one_letter_code
_entity_poly.pdbx_strand_id
1 'polypeptide(L)'
;MTDKKPNDLENLKDLPGFKRSNPIYFENEVIDHLISITLELGAELWVVKDRLAHLEEALTKNNKISLTDLQTGKPSELLQEKLDEERKQLIKRVYGRLYSKYGGDLAEDKGAI
;
A
#
# COMPACT_ATOMS: atom_id res chain seq x y z
N MET A 1 -28.39 40.23 -34.74
CA MET A 1 -28.79 39.81 -33.38
C MET A 1 -27.76 38.81 -32.90
N THR A 2 -26.97 39.17 -31.90
CA THR A 2 -25.93 38.31 -31.34
C THR A 2 -26.53 37.48 -30.21
N ASP A 3 -26.79 36.21 -30.49
CA ASP A 3 -27.20 35.23 -29.47
C ASP A 3 -26.04 35.01 -28.50
N LYS A 4 -26.12 35.65 -27.32
CA LYS A 4 -25.28 35.34 -26.17
C LYS A 4 -25.68 33.94 -25.69
N LYS A 5 -24.88 32.92 -26.00
CA LYS A 5 -24.93 31.66 -25.25
C LYS A 5 -24.59 31.98 -23.79
N PRO A 6 -25.43 31.59 -22.82
CA PRO A 6 -25.08 31.77 -21.41
C PRO A 6 -23.82 30.94 -21.12
N ASN A 7 -23.05 31.45 -20.16
CA ASN A 7 -21.70 31.04 -19.88
C ASN A 7 -21.69 29.65 -19.20
N ASP A 8 -21.84 28.57 -19.99
CA ASP A 8 -21.88 27.16 -19.53
C ASP A 8 -20.61 26.73 -18.75
N LEU A 9 -19.62 27.61 -18.66
CA LEU A 9 -18.36 27.39 -17.96
C LEU A 9 -18.33 27.86 -16.50
N GLU A 10 -19.35 28.62 -16.04
CA GLU A 10 -19.37 29.16 -14.66
C GLU A 10 -19.55 28.07 -13.61
N ASN A 11 -20.38 27.07 -13.90
CA ASN A 11 -20.69 25.96 -12.99
C ASN A 11 -19.58 24.92 -12.88
N LEU A 12 -18.53 24.99 -13.71
CA LEU A 12 -17.42 24.04 -13.55
C LEU A 12 -16.70 24.24 -12.23
N LYS A 13 -16.67 25.47 -11.69
CA LYS A 13 -16.03 25.79 -10.41
C LYS A 13 -16.61 25.05 -9.22
N ASP A 14 -17.87 24.64 -9.33
CA ASP A 14 -18.63 23.98 -8.28
C ASP A 14 -18.60 22.44 -8.43
N LEU A 15 -17.97 21.91 -9.48
CA LEU A 15 -17.82 20.47 -9.66
C LEU A 15 -16.78 19.90 -8.69
N PRO A 16 -17.03 18.72 -8.08
CA PRO A 16 -16.03 18.01 -7.31
C PRO A 16 -14.83 17.71 -8.21
N GLY A 17 -13.61 17.99 -7.71
CA GLY A 17 -12.39 17.83 -8.49
C GLY A 17 -11.97 19.01 -9.39
N PHE A 18 -12.70 20.13 -9.42
CA PHE A 18 -12.36 21.27 -10.30
C PHE A 18 -11.03 21.96 -9.99
N LYS A 19 -10.61 22.00 -8.71
CA LYS A 19 -9.28 22.48 -8.34
C LYS A 19 -8.22 21.50 -8.83
N ARG A 20 -7.62 21.80 -10.00
CA ARG A 20 -6.42 21.13 -10.48
C ARG A 20 -5.36 21.14 -9.36
N SER A 21 -4.86 19.96 -9.01
CA SER A 21 -3.90 19.66 -7.94
C SER A 21 -4.46 19.33 -6.55
N ASN A 22 -5.74 19.52 -6.25
CA ASN A 22 -6.36 18.96 -5.04
C ASN A 22 -7.83 18.59 -5.29
N PRO A 23 -8.08 17.56 -6.11
CA PRO A 23 -9.43 17.16 -6.38
C PRO A 23 -10.02 16.44 -5.15
N ILE A 24 -11.03 17.06 -4.56
CA ILE A 24 -11.83 16.45 -3.49
C ILE A 24 -12.98 15.74 -4.18
N TYR A 25 -13.03 14.41 -4.05
CA TYR A 25 -14.05 13.56 -4.65
C TYR A 25 -15.05 13.05 -3.61
N PHE A 26 -14.62 12.86 -2.36
CA PHE A 26 -15.48 12.48 -1.26
C PHE A 26 -15.83 13.69 -0.38
N GLU A 27 -16.90 13.57 0.42
CA GLU A 27 -17.34 14.63 1.33
C GLU A 27 -16.28 15.00 2.39
N ASN A 28 -15.33 14.11 2.64
CA ASN A 28 -14.23 14.31 3.58
C ASN A 28 -12.87 14.12 2.88
N GLU A 29 -12.08 15.19 2.83
CA GLU A 29 -10.74 15.22 2.23
C GLU A 29 -9.77 14.17 2.79
N VAL A 30 -9.96 13.75 4.05
CA VAL A 30 -9.14 12.71 4.68
C VAL A 30 -9.33 11.36 3.96
N ILE A 31 -10.52 11.09 3.44
CA ILE A 31 -10.81 9.86 2.69
C ILE A 31 -10.06 9.88 1.36
N ASP A 32 -10.09 11.00 0.64
CA ASP A 32 -9.32 11.19 -0.60
C ASP A 32 -7.81 11.01 -0.37
N HIS A 33 -7.28 11.56 0.73
CA HIS A 33 -5.87 11.38 1.10
C HIS A 33 -5.54 9.91 1.43
N LEU A 34 -6.39 9.21 2.18
CA LEU A 34 -6.18 7.78 2.48
C LEU A 34 -6.20 6.92 1.21
N ILE A 35 -7.10 7.23 0.27
CA ILE A 35 -7.14 6.54 -1.03
C ILE A 35 -5.88 6.84 -1.83
N SER A 36 -5.42 8.10 -1.86
CA SER A 36 -4.18 8.48 -2.54
C SER A 36 -2.98 7.72 -1.97
N ILE A 37 -2.83 7.68 -0.64
CA ILE A 37 -1.76 6.94 0.04
C ILE A 37 -1.82 5.45 -0.28
N THR A 38 -3.01 4.84 -0.26
CA THR A 38 -3.13 3.39 -0.56
C THR A 38 -2.80 3.07 -2.02
N LEU A 39 -3.17 3.94 -2.97
CA LEU A 39 -2.79 3.81 -4.37
C LEU A 39 -1.28 3.96 -4.58
N GLU A 40 -0.65 4.95 -3.94
CA GLU A 40 0.80 5.16 -3.99
C GLU A 40 1.56 3.96 -3.39
N LEU A 41 1.12 3.44 -2.24
CA LEU A 41 1.70 2.23 -1.65
C LEU A 41 1.54 1.01 -2.57
N GLY A 42 0.41 0.89 -3.27
CA GLY A 42 0.19 -0.16 -4.28
C GLY A 42 1.15 -0.04 -5.47
N ALA A 43 1.43 1.18 -5.93
CA ALA A 43 2.39 1.44 -6.99
C ALA A 43 3.82 1.06 -6.56
N GLU A 44 4.25 1.45 -5.37
CA GLU A 44 5.56 1.06 -4.82
C GLU A 44 5.67 -0.45 -4.61
N LEU A 45 4.60 -1.11 -4.16
CA LEU A 45 4.56 -2.57 -4.05
C LEU A 45 4.78 -3.25 -5.42
N TRP A 46 4.23 -2.65 -6.49
CA TRP A 46 4.46 -3.15 -7.85
C TRP A 46 5.92 -3.01 -8.28
N VAL A 47 6.57 -1.88 -7.98
CA VAL A 47 8.00 -1.68 -8.26
C VAL A 47 8.86 -2.72 -7.52
N VAL A 48 8.53 -3.02 -6.26
CA VAL A 48 9.22 -4.07 -5.49
C VAL A 48 9.03 -5.44 -6.14
N LYS A 49 7.81 -5.76 -6.57
CA LYS A 49 7.51 -7.00 -7.29
C LYS A 49 8.31 -7.12 -8.59
N ASP A 50 8.40 -6.05 -9.39
CA ASP A 50 9.18 -6.05 -10.64
C ASP A 50 10.67 -6.29 -10.36
N ARG A 51 11.22 -5.66 -9.31
CA ARG A 51 12.61 -5.88 -8.88
C ARG A 51 12.84 -7.32 -8.40
N LEU A 52 11.88 -7.90 -7.69
CA LEU A 52 11.95 -9.30 -7.26
C LEU A 52 11.94 -10.25 -8.46
N ALA A 53 11.06 -10.03 -9.43
CA ALA A 53 11.01 -10.83 -10.66
C ALA A 53 12.32 -10.75 -11.46
N HIS A 54 12.93 -9.57 -11.54
CA HIS A 54 14.23 -9.41 -12.19
C HIS A 54 15.36 -10.14 -11.42
N LEU A 55 15.33 -10.09 -10.09
CA LEU A 55 16.27 -10.81 -9.24
C LEU A 55 16.11 -12.33 -9.42
N GLU A 56 14.89 -12.82 -9.46
CA GLU A 56 14.57 -14.23 -9.76
C GLU A 56 15.14 -14.65 -11.12
N GLU A 57 14.89 -13.86 -12.17
CA GLU A 57 15.42 -14.10 -13.51
C GLU A 57 16.96 -14.14 -13.51
N ALA A 58 17.62 -13.20 -12.82
CA ALA A 58 19.07 -13.14 -12.71
C ALA A 58 19.67 -14.34 -11.96
N LEU A 59 18.98 -14.84 -10.93
CA LEU A 59 19.40 -16.03 -10.17
C LEU A 59 19.22 -17.32 -10.98
N THR A 60 18.14 -17.43 -11.77
CA THR A 60 17.92 -18.56 -12.67
C THR A 60 18.95 -18.61 -13.79
N LYS A 61 19.24 -17.48 -14.45
CA LYS A 61 20.25 -17.41 -15.52
C LYS A 61 21.65 -17.81 -15.07
N ASN A 62 21.98 -17.58 -13.81
CA ASN A 62 23.28 -17.94 -13.23
C ASN A 62 23.33 -19.39 -12.70
N ASN A 63 22.35 -20.24 -13.02
CA ASN A 63 22.26 -21.67 -12.65
C ASN A 63 22.31 -21.97 -11.15
N LYS A 64 21.93 -21.01 -10.29
CA LYS A 64 22.04 -21.22 -8.83
C LYS A 64 20.73 -21.61 -8.14
N ILE A 65 19.56 -21.37 -8.74
CA ILE A 65 18.24 -21.63 -8.12
C ILE A 65 17.18 -21.97 -9.18
N SER A 66 16.37 -23.01 -8.95
CA SER A 66 15.17 -23.29 -9.74
C SER A 66 14.00 -22.46 -9.21
N LEU A 67 13.23 -21.80 -10.09
CA LEU A 67 12.05 -21.00 -9.69
C LEU A 67 10.97 -21.84 -8.99
N THR A 68 10.91 -23.14 -9.30
CA THR A 68 10.01 -24.09 -8.63
C THR A 68 10.32 -24.22 -7.14
N ASP A 69 11.60 -24.12 -6.76
CA ASP A 69 12.04 -24.25 -5.36
C ASP A 69 11.69 -22.99 -4.56
N LEU A 70 11.58 -21.83 -5.21
CA LEU A 70 11.13 -20.58 -4.55
C LEU A 70 9.61 -20.56 -4.32
N GLN A 71 8.82 -21.15 -5.24
CA GLN A 71 7.36 -21.19 -5.12
C GLN A 71 6.85 -22.23 -4.12
N THR A 72 7.62 -23.31 -3.92
CA THR A 72 7.22 -24.44 -3.07
C THR A 72 8.13 -24.64 -1.85
N GLY A 73 9.31 -24.02 -1.85
CA GLY A 73 10.26 -24.10 -0.76
C GLY A 73 9.83 -23.25 0.43
N LYS A 74 9.92 -23.87 1.61
CA LYS A 74 9.85 -23.14 2.88
C LYS A 74 11.21 -22.47 3.13
N PRO A 75 11.25 -21.23 3.66
CA PRO A 75 12.48 -20.67 4.22
C PRO A 75 13.12 -21.66 5.20
N SER A 76 14.45 -21.62 5.34
CA SER A 76 15.12 -22.42 6.38
C SER A 76 14.55 -22.10 7.75
N GLU A 77 14.58 -23.06 8.69
CA GLU A 77 14.00 -22.87 10.03
C GLU A 77 14.57 -21.62 10.73
N LEU A 78 15.88 -21.39 10.62
CA LEU A 78 16.55 -20.18 11.12
C LEU A 78 16.06 -18.88 10.46
N LEU A 79 15.80 -18.90 9.15
CA LEU A 79 15.30 -17.72 8.45
C LEU A 79 13.82 -17.47 8.78
N GLN A 80 13.04 -18.54 8.93
CA GLN A 80 11.64 -18.48 9.32
C GLN A 80 11.47 -17.88 10.71
N GLU A 81 12.24 -18.34 11.70
CA GLU A 81 12.22 -17.77 13.06
C GLU A 81 12.53 -16.28 13.06
N LYS A 82 13.57 -15.87 12.32
CA LYS A 82 13.92 -14.45 12.19
C LYS A 82 12.80 -13.63 11.54
N LEU A 83 12.20 -14.13 10.46
CA LEU A 83 11.09 -13.44 9.78
C LEU A 83 9.85 -13.35 10.68
N ASP A 84 9.60 -14.38 11.51
CA ASP A 84 8.48 -14.38 12.45
C ASP A 84 8.72 -13.40 13.60
N GLU A 85 9.95 -13.27 14.11
CA GLU A 85 10.31 -12.22 15.07
C GLU A 85 10.14 -10.82 14.49
N GLU A 86 10.63 -10.58 13.28
CA GLU A 86 10.48 -9.31 12.57
C GLU A 86 9.00 -8.97 12.34
N ARG A 87 8.19 -9.98 11.96
CA ARG A 87 6.73 -9.83 11.79
C ARG A 87 6.06 -9.45 13.11
N LYS A 88 6.40 -10.12 14.22
CA LYS A 88 5.86 -9.78 15.55
C LYS A 88 6.21 -8.36 15.98
N GLN A 89 7.45 -7.93 15.77
CA GLN A 89 7.87 -6.57 16.08
C GLN A 89 7.14 -5.52 15.24
N LEU A 90 6.93 -5.80 13.95
CA LEU A 90 6.16 -4.94 13.06
C LEU A 90 4.71 -4.82 13.53
N ILE A 91 4.05 -5.96 13.79
CA ILE A 91 2.68 -6.02 14.29
C ILE A 91 2.57 -5.21 15.58
N LYS A 92 3.42 -5.46 16.56
CA LYS A 92 3.44 -4.72 17.83
C LYS A 92 3.59 -3.22 17.62
N ARG A 93 4.46 -2.80 16.70
CA ARG A 93 4.66 -1.37 16.39
C ARG A 93 3.43 -0.74 15.73
N VAL A 94 2.81 -1.43 14.77
CA VAL A 94 1.65 -0.92 14.03
C VAL A 94 0.42 -0.90 14.93
N TYR A 95 0.09 -2.02 15.56
CA TYR A 95 -1.06 -2.14 16.46
C TYR A 95 -0.89 -1.31 17.73
N GLY A 96 0.31 -1.25 18.31
CA GLY A 96 0.59 -0.36 19.44
C GLY A 96 0.32 1.11 19.09
N ARG A 97 0.72 1.57 17.91
CA ARG A 97 0.41 2.94 17.45
C ARG A 97 -1.07 3.17 17.17
N LEU A 98 -1.77 2.20 16.59
CA LEU A 98 -3.19 2.32 16.23
C LEU A 98 -4.11 2.23 17.46
N TYR A 99 -3.75 1.39 18.43
CA TYR A 99 -4.58 1.04 19.57
C TYR A 99 -4.01 1.52 20.91
N SER A 100 -3.00 2.40 20.95
CA SER A 100 -2.44 2.92 22.23
C SER A 100 -3.50 3.56 23.12
N LYS A 101 -4.54 4.18 22.54
CA LYS A 101 -5.71 4.70 23.27
C LYS A 101 -6.62 3.62 23.87
N TYR A 102 -6.56 2.39 23.38
CA TYR A 102 -7.41 1.26 23.75
C TYR A 102 -6.62 0.11 24.43
N GLY A 103 -5.35 0.31 24.78
CA GLY A 103 -4.51 -0.72 25.40
C GLY A 103 -3.88 -1.71 24.42
N GLY A 104 -3.69 -1.33 23.15
CA GLY A 104 -3.05 -2.15 22.11
C GLY A 104 -1.62 -2.61 22.43
N ASP A 105 -0.93 -1.88 23.31
CA ASP A 105 0.39 -2.27 23.82
C ASP A 105 0.34 -3.53 24.72
N LEU A 106 -0.87 -3.95 25.14
CA LEU A 106 -1.16 -5.13 25.96
C LEU A 106 -1.84 -6.27 25.17
N ALA A 107 -2.11 -6.09 23.87
CA ALA A 107 -2.74 -7.12 23.06
C ALA A 107 -1.78 -8.32 22.93
N GLU A 108 -2.13 -9.44 23.57
CA GLU A 108 -1.34 -10.67 23.50
C GLU A 108 -1.24 -11.18 22.05
N ASP A 109 -0.09 -11.79 21.73
CA ASP A 109 0.30 -12.41 20.45
C ASP A 109 -0.76 -13.33 19.80
N LYS A 110 -1.82 -13.71 20.53
CA LYS A 110 -2.90 -14.59 20.08
C LYS A 110 -3.94 -13.94 19.17
N GLY A 111 -3.95 -12.60 19.05
CA GLY A 111 -4.90 -11.89 18.20
C GLY A 111 -4.44 -11.64 16.75
N ALA A 112 -3.21 -12.05 16.40
CA ALA A 112 -2.56 -11.70 15.14
C ALA A 112 -2.06 -12.93 14.34
N ILE A 113 -2.82 -14.03 14.42
CA ILE A 113 -2.67 -15.22 13.58
C ILE A 113 -4.01 -15.50 12.91
#